data_AF-A0AAD5EYN5-F1
#
_entry.id   AF-A0AAD5EYN5-F1
#
_cell.length_a   1.000
_cell.length_b   1.000
_cell.length_c   1.000
_cell.angle_alpha   90.00
_cell.angle_beta   90.00
_cell.angle_gamma   90.00
#
_symmetry.space_group_name_H-M   'P 1'
#
loop_
_entity.id
_entity.type
_entity.pdbx_description
1 polymer ?
#
loop_
_entity_poly.entity_id
_entity_poly.type
_entity_poly.pdbx_seq_one_letter_code
_entity_poly.pdbx_strand_id
1 'polypeptide(L)'
;MSPSKTAEPWRLTASEALSKIQADELSVQDYARSLLERINARDDQVQAWAHLDEDLVIEQAKALDEVPKKSRGPLHGLPIAVKDVIYTKDMPTQHNSSLYEGSFPEVDAASVRTLRHAGALIFGKTTTAQFAAVHVGPKTRNPHDPLRTPGGSSTGSGAVVADFQAPLSLGTQTGGSMIRPASFNGIYGLKPTWNSVSREGSKIYSLTFDTLGWFARCVDDLALLADVFGIQDDKPEEDATVFEGVKGARFAICKTVVWPFSGPGTQEALSKAAALLEAHGAIVEEVDLPSEFDNLPEWHRVVLHCEGGTAFLPEYRVGRDHINQVLVDHVENINGFTRKEHLEAFDGMAALRPKFDEIAGQYAAVITPSVPDEAPALHTPVLNVPGFKGTHDMPIGVSLVAPRYRDRHLLEVGKAVGEIFEAEGGWESQL
;
A
#
# COMPACT_ATOMS: atom_id res chain seq x y z
N MET A 1 -0.79 23.85 38.08
CA MET A 1 -1.19 23.88 36.65
C MET A 1 -0.58 22.64 36.03
N SER A 2 -1.39 21.66 35.65
CA SER A 2 -0.91 20.51 34.88
C SER A 2 -0.36 21.05 33.56
N PRO A 3 0.85 20.67 33.11
CA PRO A 3 1.30 21.04 31.78
C PRO A 3 0.24 20.54 30.79
N SER A 4 -0.27 21.43 29.95
CA SER A 4 -1.03 21.07 28.77
C SER A 4 -0.21 20.00 28.04
N LYS A 5 -0.68 18.74 27.98
CA LYS A 5 -0.07 17.70 27.15
C LYS A 5 -0.18 18.17 25.71
N THR A 6 0.88 18.81 25.21
CA THR A 6 1.10 18.95 23.78
C THR A 6 1.01 17.55 23.18
N ALA A 7 0.23 17.38 22.12
CA ALA A 7 0.14 16.11 21.42
C ALA A 7 1.55 15.64 21.05
N GLU A 8 1.87 14.38 21.36
CA GLU A 8 3.18 13.79 21.07
C GLU A 8 3.46 13.88 19.56
N PRO A 9 4.61 14.41 19.10
CA PRO A 9 4.82 14.67 17.67
C PRO A 9 4.67 13.42 16.79
N TRP A 10 5.05 12.23 17.27
CA TRP A 10 4.89 10.95 16.54
C TRP A 10 3.44 10.61 16.19
N ARG A 11 2.43 11.22 16.85
CA ARG A 11 1.02 11.05 16.50
C ARG A 11 0.57 11.88 15.30
N LEU A 12 1.28 12.97 14.97
CA LEU A 12 0.94 13.86 13.86
C LEU A 12 0.91 13.07 12.54
N THR A 13 -0.14 13.27 11.76
CA THR A 13 -0.20 12.84 10.36
C THR A 13 0.96 13.44 9.56
N ALA A 14 1.28 12.87 8.41
CA ALA A 14 2.38 13.32 7.59
C ALA A 14 2.21 14.79 7.15
N SER A 15 0.99 15.15 6.77
CA SER A 15 0.58 16.51 6.37
C SER A 15 0.62 17.52 7.52
N GLU A 16 0.20 17.13 8.73
CA GLU A 16 0.34 17.96 9.94
C GLU A 16 1.82 18.18 10.31
N ALA A 17 2.62 17.11 10.33
CA ALA A 17 4.03 17.18 10.65
C ALA A 17 4.79 18.03 9.62
N LEU A 18 4.53 17.82 8.34
CA LEU A 18 5.11 18.62 7.25
C LEU A 18 4.75 20.11 7.38
N SER A 19 3.49 20.42 7.68
CA SER A 19 3.04 21.81 7.89
C SER A 19 3.79 22.47 9.06
N LYS A 20 3.99 21.74 10.17
CA LYS A 20 4.75 22.24 11.33
C LYS A 20 6.23 22.41 11.04
N ILE A 21 6.84 21.50 10.28
CA ILE A 21 8.24 21.62 9.84
C ILE A 21 8.43 22.83 8.92
N GLN A 22 7.50 23.06 7.98
CA GLN A 22 7.54 24.22 7.08
C GLN A 22 7.40 25.56 7.84
N ALA A 23 6.58 25.57 8.90
CA ALA A 23 6.39 26.70 9.79
C ALA A 23 7.54 26.92 10.80
N ASP A 24 8.55 26.03 10.84
CA ASP A 24 9.57 25.93 11.90
C ASP A 24 8.99 25.80 13.33
N GLU A 25 7.79 25.23 13.46
CA GLU A 25 7.18 24.89 14.76
C GLU A 25 7.69 23.55 15.31
N LEU A 26 8.28 22.72 14.45
CA LEU A 26 8.82 21.41 14.76
C LEU A 26 10.08 21.19 13.91
N SER A 27 11.22 20.89 14.53
CA SER A 27 12.43 20.55 13.77
C SER A 27 12.34 19.13 13.21
N VAL A 28 13.06 18.84 12.13
CA VAL A 28 13.16 17.50 11.56
C VAL A 28 13.78 16.55 12.57
N GLN A 29 14.81 17.01 13.29
CA GLN A 29 15.44 16.25 14.36
C GLN A 29 14.46 15.89 15.49
N ASP A 30 13.68 16.85 15.99
CA ASP A 30 12.74 16.58 17.09
C ASP A 30 11.63 15.61 16.66
N TYR A 31 11.15 15.74 15.43
CA TYR A 31 10.16 14.79 14.91
C TYR A 31 10.73 13.38 14.78
N ALA A 32 11.93 13.24 14.19
CA ALA A 32 12.62 11.97 14.06
C ALA A 32 12.88 11.32 15.42
N ARG A 33 13.30 12.10 16.43
CA ARG A 33 13.47 11.62 17.82
C ARG A 33 12.16 11.07 18.38
N SER A 34 11.05 11.78 18.20
CA SER A 34 9.76 11.32 18.71
C SER A 34 9.32 9.98 18.09
N LEU A 35 9.62 9.76 16.80
CA LEU A 35 9.33 8.50 16.12
C LEU A 35 10.25 7.37 16.63
N LEU A 36 11.54 7.64 16.83
CA LEU A 36 12.47 6.70 17.44
C LEU A 36 12.06 6.32 18.88
N GLU A 37 11.53 7.27 19.66
CA GLU A 37 10.97 6.99 20.98
C GLU A 37 9.75 6.06 20.89
N ARG A 38 8.85 6.28 19.91
CA ARG A 38 7.71 5.37 19.66
C ARG A 38 8.19 3.98 19.26
N ILE A 39 9.19 3.87 18.39
CA ILE A 39 9.78 2.60 17.96
C ILE A 39 10.38 1.86 19.15
N ASN A 40 11.23 2.52 19.93
CA ASN A 40 11.84 1.94 21.13
C ASN A 40 10.80 1.44 22.15
N ALA A 41 9.65 2.10 22.25
CA ALA A 41 8.57 1.69 23.15
C ALA A 41 7.75 0.48 22.64
N ARG A 42 7.76 0.19 21.34
CA ARG A 42 6.75 -0.69 20.71
C ARG A 42 7.30 -1.77 19.81
N ASP A 43 8.43 -1.58 19.14
CA ASP A 43 8.83 -2.49 18.07
C ASP A 43 9.31 -3.84 18.58
N ASP A 44 9.67 -3.99 19.85
CA ASP A 44 9.84 -5.32 20.47
C ASP A 44 8.57 -6.18 20.35
N GLN A 45 7.39 -5.55 20.33
CA GLN A 45 6.10 -6.22 20.16
C GLN A 45 5.66 -6.30 18.69
N VAL A 46 6.00 -5.31 17.87
CA VAL A 46 5.53 -5.21 16.47
C VAL A 46 6.52 -5.88 15.49
N GLN A 47 7.82 -5.71 15.71
CA GLN A 47 8.93 -6.29 14.94
C GLN A 47 8.87 -5.95 13.44
N ALA A 48 8.64 -4.68 13.11
CA ALA A 48 8.34 -4.23 11.75
C ALA A 48 9.56 -3.69 10.97
N TRP A 49 10.70 -3.48 11.61
CA TRP A 49 11.92 -3.03 10.94
C TRP A 49 12.85 -4.21 10.58
N ALA A 50 13.24 -4.28 9.30
CA ALA A 50 14.30 -5.16 8.82
C ALA A 50 15.69 -4.54 9.05
N HIS A 51 15.76 -3.21 9.01
CA HIS A 51 16.96 -2.44 9.33
C HIS A 51 16.56 -1.03 9.77
N LEU A 52 17.12 -0.57 10.88
CA LEU A 52 16.98 0.78 11.40
C LEU A 52 18.31 1.18 12.04
N ASP A 53 18.85 2.31 11.60
CA ASP A 53 20.06 2.91 12.17
C ASP A 53 19.67 4.28 12.77
N GLU A 54 19.49 4.30 14.09
CA GLU A 54 19.01 5.49 14.80
C GLU A 54 19.99 6.67 14.68
N ASP A 55 21.30 6.39 14.70
CA ASP A 55 22.34 7.40 14.60
C ASP A 55 22.32 8.03 13.20
N LEU A 56 22.20 7.22 12.15
CA LEU A 56 22.06 7.70 10.78
C LEU A 56 20.79 8.53 10.59
N VAL A 57 19.66 8.09 11.16
CA VAL A 57 18.39 8.85 11.11
C VAL A 57 18.56 10.24 11.71
N ILE A 58 19.18 10.34 12.90
CA ILE A 58 19.39 11.61 13.58
C ILE A 58 20.43 12.48 12.87
N GLU A 59 21.49 11.89 12.32
CA GLU A 59 22.46 12.60 11.49
C GLU A 59 21.79 13.24 10.27
N GLN A 60 20.99 12.47 9.52
CA GLN A 60 20.27 12.95 8.34
C GLN A 60 19.22 14.00 8.72
N ALA A 61 18.50 13.82 9.83
CA ALA A 61 17.53 14.78 10.31
C ALA A 61 18.17 16.15 10.64
N LYS A 62 19.31 16.16 11.35
CA LYS A 62 20.08 17.38 11.60
C LYS A 62 20.54 18.05 10.31
N ALA A 63 21.04 17.26 9.36
CA ALA A 63 21.48 17.78 8.07
C ALA A 63 20.31 18.44 7.30
N LEU A 64 19.08 17.92 7.44
CA LEU A 64 17.88 18.51 6.87
C LEU A 64 17.49 19.82 7.57
N ASP A 65 17.61 19.92 8.89
CA ASP A 65 17.34 21.16 9.63
C ASP A 65 18.24 22.34 9.16
N GLU A 66 19.49 22.06 8.77
CA GLU A 66 20.43 23.04 8.23
C GLU A 66 20.11 23.49 6.79
N VAL A 67 19.18 22.84 6.08
CA VAL A 67 18.80 23.22 4.71
C VAL A 67 18.00 24.53 4.74
N PRO A 68 18.46 25.59 4.03
CA PRO A 68 17.74 26.86 3.98
C PRO A 68 16.34 26.70 3.41
N LYS A 69 15.33 27.40 3.97
CA LYS A 69 13.92 27.31 3.55
C LYS A 69 13.69 27.35 2.04
N LYS A 70 14.38 28.25 1.34
CA LYS A 70 14.28 28.42 -0.13
C LYS A 70 14.75 27.21 -0.94
N SER A 71 15.48 26.28 -0.32
CA SER A 71 16.03 25.06 -0.92
C SER A 71 15.32 23.80 -0.43
N ARG A 72 14.32 23.93 0.46
CA ARG A 72 13.54 22.81 0.99
C ARG A 72 12.58 22.32 -0.10
N GLY A 73 12.55 21.02 -0.34
CA GLY A 73 11.60 20.38 -1.26
C GLY A 73 10.21 20.18 -0.63
N PRO A 74 9.23 19.69 -1.40
CA PRO A 74 7.84 19.56 -0.94
C PRO A 74 7.64 18.57 0.21
N LEU A 75 8.54 17.60 0.41
CA LEU A 75 8.51 16.64 1.52
C LEU A 75 9.64 16.87 2.52
N HIS A 76 10.16 18.08 2.59
CA HIS A 76 11.34 18.38 3.40
C HIS A 76 11.20 17.88 4.85
N GLY A 77 12.12 17.00 5.25
CA GLY A 77 12.17 16.46 6.61
C GLY A 77 11.18 15.34 6.90
N LEU A 78 10.25 15.03 5.99
CA LEU A 78 9.19 14.07 6.26
C LEU A 78 9.73 12.63 6.29
N PRO A 79 9.58 11.88 7.39
CA PRO A 79 10.06 10.51 7.50
C PRO A 79 9.25 9.54 6.64
N ILE A 80 9.93 8.71 5.85
CA ILE A 80 9.32 7.67 5.01
C ILE A 80 10.04 6.35 5.23
N ALA A 81 9.31 5.33 5.67
CA ALA A 81 9.81 3.97 5.80
C ALA A 81 9.77 3.24 4.44
N VAL A 82 10.73 2.35 4.17
CA VAL A 82 10.88 1.72 2.84
C VAL A 82 10.86 0.20 2.96
N LYS A 83 9.97 -0.49 2.25
CA LYS A 83 9.94 -1.97 2.22
C LYS A 83 11.29 -2.56 1.78
N ASP A 84 11.73 -3.64 2.44
CA ASP A 84 13.02 -4.31 2.19
C ASP A 84 13.08 -5.15 0.89
N VAL A 85 12.38 -4.69 -0.15
CA VAL A 85 12.57 -5.10 -1.54
C VAL A 85 12.93 -3.94 -2.45
N ILE A 86 13.08 -2.74 -1.89
CA ILE A 86 13.37 -1.49 -2.59
C ILE A 86 14.78 -1.04 -2.19
N TYR A 87 15.63 -0.83 -3.20
CA TYR A 87 17.02 -0.44 -2.98
C TYR A 87 17.16 0.94 -2.36
N THR A 88 18.15 1.03 -1.48
CA THR A 88 18.60 2.21 -0.76
C THR A 88 20.10 2.27 -0.84
N LYS A 89 20.67 3.44 -1.11
CA LYS A 89 22.13 3.57 -1.27
C LYS A 89 22.92 3.50 0.05
N ASP A 90 22.25 3.76 1.16
CA ASP A 90 22.82 3.94 2.49
C ASP A 90 22.32 2.93 3.52
N MET A 91 21.53 1.94 3.09
CA MET A 91 20.99 0.88 3.93
C MET A 91 20.96 -0.45 3.16
N PRO A 92 21.05 -1.59 3.85
CA PRO A 92 20.97 -2.90 3.20
C PRO A 92 19.61 -3.12 2.53
N THR A 93 19.57 -4.03 1.56
CA THR A 93 18.31 -4.57 1.01
C THR A 93 18.40 -6.08 0.89
N GLN A 94 17.67 -6.80 1.73
CA GLN A 94 17.93 -8.23 1.95
C GLN A 94 16.79 -9.14 1.53
N HIS A 95 15.66 -8.58 1.07
CA HIS A 95 14.54 -9.31 0.49
C HIS A 95 13.94 -10.39 1.41
N ASN A 96 14.21 -10.32 2.72
CA ASN A 96 13.93 -11.39 3.69
C ASN A 96 14.39 -12.78 3.19
N SER A 97 15.60 -12.86 2.65
CA SER A 97 16.22 -14.10 2.18
C SER A 97 17.68 -14.18 2.65
N SER A 98 18.10 -15.36 3.10
CA SER A 98 19.50 -15.61 3.48
C SER A 98 20.47 -15.49 2.31
N LEU A 99 19.99 -15.54 1.05
CA LEU A 99 20.83 -15.29 -0.13
C LEU A 99 21.35 -13.84 -0.22
N TYR A 100 20.67 -12.91 0.46
CA TYR A 100 20.94 -11.48 0.42
C TYR A 100 21.31 -10.92 1.79
N GLU A 101 21.69 -11.78 2.74
CA GLU A 101 22.21 -11.34 4.03
C GLU A 101 23.47 -10.49 3.83
N GLY A 102 23.47 -9.27 4.38
CA GLY A 102 24.53 -8.28 4.18
C GLY A 102 24.52 -7.58 2.82
N SER A 103 23.52 -7.83 1.96
CA SER A 103 23.42 -7.14 0.67
C SER A 103 23.18 -5.65 0.87
N PHE A 104 24.04 -4.83 0.27
CA PHE A 104 24.04 -3.38 0.38
C PHE A 104 24.15 -2.77 -1.02
N PRO A 105 23.04 -2.39 -1.67
CA PRO A 105 23.03 -2.04 -3.10
C PRO A 105 23.86 -0.81 -3.49
N GLU A 106 24.18 0.10 -2.55
CA GLU A 106 24.88 1.39 -2.80
C GLU A 106 24.21 2.31 -3.84
N VAL A 107 22.98 1.99 -4.24
CA VAL A 107 22.16 2.77 -5.18
C VAL A 107 20.73 2.89 -4.64
N ASP A 108 20.15 4.07 -4.79
CA ASP A 108 18.72 4.28 -4.52
C ASP A 108 17.89 3.79 -5.69
N ALA A 109 16.81 3.06 -5.38
CA ALA A 109 15.71 2.84 -6.31
C ALA A 109 15.16 4.17 -6.84
N ALA A 110 14.53 4.15 -8.02
CA ALA A 110 13.99 5.37 -8.63
C ALA A 110 12.98 6.09 -7.73
N SER A 111 12.16 5.34 -6.99
CA SER A 111 11.21 5.87 -6.01
C SER A 111 11.92 6.57 -4.85
N VAL A 112 12.92 5.94 -4.25
CA VAL A 112 13.71 6.51 -3.13
C VAL A 112 14.47 7.76 -3.58
N ARG A 113 15.07 7.73 -4.78
CA ARG A 113 15.78 8.88 -5.36
C ARG A 113 14.85 10.08 -5.54
N THR A 114 13.62 9.83 -6.00
CA THR A 114 12.59 10.86 -6.16
C THR A 114 12.20 11.46 -4.81
N LEU A 115 11.97 10.63 -3.78
CA LEU A 115 11.63 11.09 -2.44
C LEU A 115 12.76 11.89 -1.79
N ARG A 116 14.02 11.44 -1.92
CA ARG A 116 15.18 12.20 -1.42
C ARG A 116 15.31 13.55 -2.12
N HIS A 117 15.08 13.61 -3.43
CA HIS A 117 15.08 14.86 -4.17
C HIS A 117 13.97 15.81 -3.70
N ALA A 118 12.81 15.27 -3.31
CA ALA A 118 11.73 16.03 -2.67
C ALA A 118 12.03 16.45 -1.22
N GLY A 119 13.19 16.07 -0.66
CA GLY A 119 13.65 16.44 0.68
C GLY A 119 13.22 15.49 1.79
N ALA A 120 12.65 14.33 1.48
CA ALA A 120 12.21 13.37 2.48
C ALA A 120 13.38 12.74 3.26
N LEU A 121 13.11 12.39 4.52
CA LEU A 121 14.00 11.61 5.37
C LEU A 121 13.69 10.11 5.17
N ILE A 122 14.58 9.37 4.53
CA ILE A 122 14.38 7.93 4.32
C ILE A 122 14.75 7.21 5.62
N PHE A 123 13.74 6.73 6.34
CA PHE A 123 13.85 6.48 7.77
C PHE A 123 14.43 5.11 8.14
N GLY A 124 14.18 4.09 7.31
CA GLY A 124 14.60 2.73 7.60
C GLY A 124 13.97 1.72 6.66
N LYS A 125 14.38 0.45 6.80
CA LYS A 125 13.87 -0.66 5.99
C LYS A 125 12.83 -1.44 6.77
N THR A 126 11.63 -1.59 6.22
CA THR A 126 10.54 -2.37 6.82
C THR A 126 10.54 -3.81 6.33
N THR A 127 10.12 -4.73 7.20
CA THR A 127 10.10 -6.15 6.88
C THR A 127 9.17 -6.49 5.71
N THR A 128 9.53 -7.54 4.99
CA THR A 128 8.79 -8.05 3.82
C THR A 128 8.64 -9.57 3.94
N ALA A 129 7.61 -10.16 3.34
CA ALA A 129 7.70 -11.59 3.01
C ALA A 129 8.83 -11.83 2.01
N GLN A 130 9.42 -13.03 2.00
CA GLN A 130 10.57 -13.36 1.15
C GLN A 130 10.30 -12.97 -0.32
N PHE A 131 11.18 -12.12 -0.87
CA PHE A 131 11.10 -11.52 -2.20
C PHE A 131 9.77 -10.84 -2.57
N ALA A 132 8.98 -10.45 -1.56
CA ALA A 132 7.61 -10.00 -1.73
C ALA A 132 6.63 -11.04 -2.34
N ALA A 133 7.02 -12.31 -2.43
CA ALA A 133 6.38 -13.32 -3.29
C ALA A 133 5.68 -14.47 -2.54
N VAL A 134 5.91 -14.62 -1.24
CA VAL A 134 5.43 -15.79 -0.46
C VAL A 134 4.39 -15.40 0.60
N HIS A 135 3.52 -16.35 0.96
CA HIS A 135 2.49 -16.13 1.98
C HIS A 135 3.04 -16.14 3.42
N VAL A 136 4.11 -16.91 3.68
CA VAL A 136 4.74 -16.96 5.01
C VAL A 136 5.50 -15.65 5.24
N GLY A 137 4.94 -14.81 6.10
CA GLY A 137 5.50 -13.50 6.43
C GLY A 137 6.70 -13.57 7.40
N PRO A 138 7.37 -12.42 7.62
CA PRO A 138 8.39 -12.26 8.65
C PRO A 138 7.76 -12.34 10.06
N LYS A 139 8.59 -12.18 11.10
CA LYS A 139 8.14 -12.22 12.51
C LYS A 139 7.21 -11.07 12.93
N THR A 140 7.03 -10.07 12.05
CA THR A 140 6.22 -8.89 12.31
C THR A 140 4.79 -9.25 12.68
N ARG A 141 4.28 -8.57 13.69
CA ARG A 141 2.96 -8.80 14.29
C ARG A 141 2.06 -7.60 14.06
N ASN A 142 0.76 -7.83 14.14
CA ASN A 142 -0.21 -6.75 14.03
C ASN A 142 -0.11 -5.81 15.25
N PRO A 143 0.00 -4.49 15.06
CA PRO A 143 0.07 -3.53 16.17
C PRO A 143 -1.11 -3.61 17.14
N HIS A 144 -2.31 -3.95 16.64
CA HIS A 144 -3.54 -4.03 17.43
C HIS A 144 -3.70 -5.36 18.17
N ASP A 145 -3.08 -6.44 17.68
CA ASP A 145 -3.07 -7.76 18.33
C ASP A 145 -1.78 -8.53 17.95
N PRO A 146 -0.81 -8.70 18.87
CA PRO A 146 0.46 -9.32 18.57
C PRO A 146 0.37 -10.82 18.24
N LEU A 147 -0.79 -11.46 18.43
CA LEU A 147 -1.03 -12.85 18.04
C LEU A 147 -1.47 -12.98 16.57
N ARG A 148 -1.64 -11.86 15.86
CA ARG A 148 -2.14 -11.84 14.48
C ARG A 148 -1.10 -11.30 13.51
N THR A 149 -1.27 -11.70 12.25
CA THR A 149 -0.49 -11.14 11.15
C THR A 149 -0.96 -9.70 10.84
N PRO A 150 -0.05 -8.79 10.51
CA PRO A 150 -0.39 -7.49 9.91
C PRO A 150 -0.68 -7.60 8.41
N GLY A 151 -0.68 -8.81 7.82
CA GLY A 151 -0.78 -9.02 6.39
C GLY A 151 0.58 -8.92 5.70
N GLY A 152 0.60 -9.07 4.38
CA GLY A 152 1.84 -9.08 3.61
C GLY A 152 1.57 -8.94 2.12
N SER A 153 2.60 -8.90 1.26
CA SER A 153 4.01 -9.00 1.61
C SER A 153 4.66 -7.72 2.15
N SER A 154 3.98 -6.56 2.10
CA SER A 154 4.44 -5.29 2.71
C SER A 154 4.16 -5.26 4.21
N THR A 155 4.60 -6.30 4.91
CA THR A 155 4.23 -6.65 6.28
C THR A 155 4.63 -5.57 7.29
N GLY A 156 5.91 -5.18 7.30
CA GLY A 156 6.39 -4.11 8.17
C GLY A 156 5.87 -2.74 7.76
N SER A 157 5.73 -2.48 6.46
CA SER A 157 5.31 -1.18 5.94
C SER A 157 3.91 -0.77 6.43
N GLY A 158 2.95 -1.71 6.43
CA GLY A 158 1.64 -1.45 7.01
C GLY A 158 1.68 -1.32 8.54
N ALA A 159 2.45 -2.17 9.21
CA ALA A 159 2.53 -2.17 10.67
C ALA A 159 3.16 -0.89 11.25
N VAL A 160 4.25 -0.37 10.65
CA VAL A 160 4.89 0.87 11.16
C VAL A 160 3.98 2.09 11.06
N VAL A 161 3.15 2.16 10.02
CA VAL A 161 2.21 3.29 9.84
C VAL A 161 1.07 3.21 10.84
N ALA A 162 0.51 2.01 11.04
CA ALA A 162 -0.55 1.79 12.01
C ALA A 162 -0.11 1.94 13.47
N ASP A 163 1.15 1.60 13.79
CA ASP A 163 1.71 1.77 15.13
C ASP A 163 2.35 3.15 15.37
N PHE A 164 2.15 4.10 14.45
CA PHE A 164 2.70 5.47 14.53
C PHE A 164 4.24 5.54 14.61
N GLN A 165 4.93 4.51 14.13
CA GLN A 165 6.39 4.45 14.07
C GLN A 165 6.95 5.19 12.84
N ALA A 166 6.13 5.35 11.79
CA ALA A 166 6.38 6.23 10.66
C ALA A 166 5.06 6.84 10.17
N PRO A 167 5.03 8.09 9.68
CA PRO A 167 3.80 8.67 9.13
C PRO A 167 3.46 8.11 7.74
N LEU A 168 4.46 7.67 6.99
CA LEU A 168 4.34 7.15 5.63
C LEU A 168 5.28 5.95 5.43
N SER A 169 4.87 5.01 4.57
CA SER A 169 5.75 3.93 4.14
C SER A 169 5.51 3.52 2.69
N LEU A 170 6.59 3.15 2.00
CA LEU A 170 6.52 2.53 0.67
C LEU A 170 6.32 1.02 0.79
N GLY A 171 5.53 0.47 -0.13
CA GLY A 171 5.39 -0.97 -0.32
C GLY A 171 5.22 -1.35 -1.79
N THR A 172 4.93 -2.62 -2.05
CA THR A 172 4.68 -3.14 -3.40
C THR A 172 3.50 -4.11 -3.39
N GLN A 173 2.75 -4.15 -4.50
CA GLN A 173 1.68 -5.11 -4.74
C GLN A 173 1.90 -5.85 -6.06
N THR A 174 1.88 -7.18 -5.99
CA THR A 174 1.78 -8.07 -7.16
C THR A 174 0.37 -8.65 -7.21
N GLY A 175 -0.07 -9.31 -6.13
CA GLY A 175 -1.47 -9.72 -5.94
C GLY A 175 -2.25 -8.75 -5.04
N GLY A 176 -2.05 -8.87 -3.71
CA GLY A 176 -2.75 -8.06 -2.69
C GLY A 176 -1.84 -7.34 -1.68
N SER A 177 -0.54 -7.25 -1.96
CA SER A 177 0.49 -6.90 -0.98
C SER A 177 0.53 -5.43 -0.49
N MET A 178 -0.38 -4.58 -0.96
CA MET A 178 -0.67 -3.26 -0.39
C MET A 178 -2.03 -3.27 0.31
N ILE A 179 -3.09 -3.67 -0.40
CA ILE A 179 -4.47 -3.54 0.09
C ILE A 179 -4.74 -4.43 1.31
N ARG A 180 -4.22 -5.67 1.32
CA ARG A 180 -4.36 -6.58 2.46
C ARG A 180 -3.72 -6.04 3.74
N PRO A 181 -2.42 -5.66 3.77
CA PRO A 181 -1.85 -5.09 4.97
C PRO A 181 -2.48 -3.75 5.35
N ALA A 182 -2.97 -2.93 4.41
CA ALA A 182 -3.72 -1.72 4.77
C ALA A 182 -4.99 -2.05 5.56
N SER A 183 -5.78 -3.00 5.05
CA SER A 183 -7.00 -3.48 5.72
C SER A 183 -6.70 -4.10 7.09
N PHE A 184 -5.75 -5.03 7.18
CA PHE A 184 -5.44 -5.75 8.43
C PHE A 184 -4.84 -4.85 9.51
N ASN A 185 -4.23 -3.72 9.14
CA ASN A 185 -3.71 -2.76 10.12
C ASN A 185 -4.64 -1.56 10.34
N GLY A 186 -5.78 -1.48 9.65
CA GLY A 186 -6.76 -0.40 9.83
C GLY A 186 -6.24 0.96 9.39
N ILE A 187 -5.55 1.02 8.27
CA ILE A 187 -4.95 2.25 7.72
C ILE A 187 -5.27 2.41 6.23
N TYR A 188 -5.00 3.59 5.69
CA TYR A 188 -5.11 3.82 4.26
C TYR A 188 -3.94 3.20 3.50
N GLY A 189 -4.20 2.70 2.30
CA GLY A 189 -3.16 2.17 1.42
C GLY A 189 -3.54 2.35 -0.04
N LEU A 190 -2.66 3.00 -0.81
CA LEU A 190 -2.85 3.25 -2.23
C LEU A 190 -1.96 2.31 -3.04
N LYS A 191 -2.58 1.55 -3.95
CA LYS A 191 -1.93 0.94 -5.09
C LYS A 191 -2.29 1.78 -6.32
N PRO A 192 -1.43 2.68 -6.81
CA PRO A 192 -1.76 3.52 -7.97
C PRO A 192 -1.94 2.68 -9.24
N THR A 193 -2.36 3.34 -10.33
CA THR A 193 -2.39 2.76 -11.67
C THR A 193 -1.03 2.16 -11.99
N TRP A 194 -1.03 0.93 -12.52
CA TRP A 194 0.20 0.21 -12.82
C TRP A 194 1.13 1.05 -13.71
N ASN A 195 2.42 1.04 -13.37
CA ASN A 195 3.47 1.80 -14.05
C ASN A 195 3.36 3.34 -13.97
N SER A 196 2.54 3.89 -13.07
CA SER A 196 2.54 5.34 -12.77
C SER A 196 3.75 5.78 -11.94
N VAL A 197 4.39 4.84 -11.25
CA VAL A 197 5.64 5.06 -10.50
C VAL A 197 6.67 4.03 -10.96
N SER A 198 7.91 4.49 -11.20
CA SER A 198 9.00 3.62 -11.60
C SER A 198 9.30 2.57 -10.53
N ARG A 199 9.53 1.33 -10.99
CA ARG A 199 9.88 0.17 -10.16
C ARG A 199 11.37 -0.14 -10.22
N GLU A 200 12.16 0.67 -10.94
CA GLU A 200 13.60 0.50 -11.05
C GLU A 200 14.25 0.47 -9.65
N GLY A 201 15.05 -0.57 -9.39
CA GLY A 201 15.65 -0.83 -8.08
C GLY A 201 14.71 -1.50 -7.06
N SER A 202 13.56 -2.03 -7.49
CA SER A 202 12.75 -2.94 -6.68
C SER A 202 12.95 -4.40 -7.11
N LYS A 203 12.88 -5.36 -6.18
CA LYS A 203 12.90 -6.79 -6.53
C LYS A 203 11.68 -7.12 -7.41
N ILE A 204 11.97 -7.64 -8.60
CA ILE A 204 10.96 -8.07 -9.56
C ILE A 204 10.45 -9.46 -9.18
N TYR A 205 9.13 -9.60 -9.14
CA TYR A 205 8.43 -10.88 -9.18
C TYR A 205 7.69 -11.00 -10.51
N SER A 206 6.79 -10.06 -10.81
CA SER A 206 6.03 -10.03 -12.05
C SER A 206 6.13 -8.64 -12.69
N LEU A 207 6.74 -8.57 -13.88
CA LEU A 207 6.78 -7.33 -14.66
C LEU A 207 5.38 -6.81 -14.95
N THR A 208 4.42 -7.72 -15.12
CA THR A 208 3.03 -7.41 -15.43
C THR A 208 2.26 -6.86 -14.24
N PHE A 209 2.50 -7.37 -13.03
CA PHE A 209 1.66 -7.02 -11.88
C PHE A 209 2.32 -6.13 -10.84
N ASP A 210 3.65 -6.21 -10.66
CA ASP A 210 4.35 -5.48 -9.61
C ASP A 210 4.01 -4.00 -9.70
N THR A 211 3.50 -3.42 -8.63
CA THR A 211 3.11 -2.01 -8.56
C THR A 211 3.63 -1.44 -7.26
N LEU A 212 4.38 -0.34 -7.32
CA LEU A 212 4.79 0.38 -6.13
C LEU A 212 3.59 1.15 -5.58
N GLY A 213 3.41 1.12 -4.26
CA GLY A 213 2.36 1.86 -3.57
C GLY A 213 2.85 2.38 -2.22
N TRP A 214 1.98 3.04 -1.46
CA TRP A 214 2.31 3.54 -0.13
C TRP A 214 1.13 3.49 0.84
N PHE A 215 1.45 3.56 2.13
CA PHE A 215 0.52 3.54 3.25
C PHE A 215 0.57 4.88 3.99
N ALA A 216 -0.57 5.28 4.53
CA ALA A 216 -0.69 6.46 5.38
C ALA A 216 -1.87 6.32 6.37
N ARG A 217 -2.00 7.28 7.28
CA ARG A 217 -3.12 7.32 8.24
C ARG A 217 -4.30 8.18 7.78
N CYS A 218 -4.13 8.99 6.74
CA CYS A 218 -5.22 9.71 6.10
C CYS A 218 -4.95 9.86 4.59
N VAL A 219 -5.97 10.30 3.85
CA VAL A 219 -5.89 10.48 2.39
C VAL A 219 -4.99 11.66 2.00
N ASP A 220 -4.99 12.74 2.78
CA ASP A 220 -4.14 13.91 2.53
C ASP A 220 -2.64 13.52 2.54
N ASP A 221 -2.26 12.62 3.43
CA ASP A 221 -0.90 12.05 3.49
C ASP A 221 -0.57 11.20 2.25
N LEU A 222 -1.54 10.42 1.74
CA LEU A 222 -1.35 9.68 0.49
C LEU A 222 -1.15 10.64 -0.70
N ALA A 223 -1.85 11.77 -0.72
CA ALA A 223 -1.77 12.76 -1.79
C ALA A 223 -0.38 13.43 -1.86
N LEU A 224 0.31 13.60 -0.73
CA LEU A 224 1.69 14.13 -0.70
C LEU A 224 2.65 13.32 -1.58
N LEU A 225 2.55 11.99 -1.54
CA LEU A 225 3.39 11.10 -2.36
C LEU A 225 2.91 11.08 -3.81
N ALA A 226 1.59 11.14 -4.05
CA ALA A 226 1.05 11.25 -5.40
C ALA A 226 1.57 12.52 -6.12
N ASP A 227 1.68 13.64 -5.40
CA ASP A 227 2.25 14.90 -5.89
C ASP A 227 3.72 14.74 -6.31
N VAL A 228 4.53 14.17 -5.43
CA VAL A 228 5.97 14.00 -5.69
C VAL A 228 6.25 13.00 -6.80
N PHE A 229 5.45 11.95 -6.93
CA PHE A 229 5.55 11.01 -8.05
C PHE A 229 4.92 11.53 -9.35
N GLY A 230 4.33 12.73 -9.34
CA GLY A 230 3.75 13.34 -10.53
C GLY A 230 2.53 12.58 -11.05
N ILE A 231 1.79 11.90 -10.17
CA ILE A 231 0.55 11.24 -10.55
C ILE A 231 -0.47 12.31 -10.95
N GLN A 232 -0.99 12.16 -12.15
CA GLN A 232 -2.01 13.02 -12.72
C GLN A 232 -3.11 12.13 -13.29
N ASP A 233 -4.34 12.59 -13.17
CA ASP A 233 -5.45 11.94 -13.85
C ASP A 233 -5.38 12.24 -15.34
N ASP A 234 -5.84 11.30 -16.14
CA ASP A 234 -6.16 11.61 -17.52
C ASP A 234 -7.30 12.64 -17.55
N LYS A 235 -7.31 13.49 -18.58
CA LYS A 235 -8.35 14.52 -18.67
C LYS A 235 -9.70 13.83 -18.77
N PRO A 236 -10.68 14.20 -17.95
CA PRO A 236 -12.04 13.74 -18.16
C PRO A 236 -12.48 14.08 -19.59
N GLU A 237 -13.26 13.20 -20.21
CA GLU A 237 -14.05 13.56 -21.38
C GLU A 237 -14.92 14.79 -21.04
N GLU A 238 -15.28 15.61 -22.04
CA GLU A 238 -15.99 16.90 -21.82
C GLU A 238 -17.29 16.76 -21.01
N ASP A 239 -17.87 15.55 -20.94
CA ASP A 239 -19.11 15.22 -20.23
C ASP A 239 -18.92 14.48 -18.90
N ALA A 240 -17.69 14.26 -18.40
CA ALA A 240 -17.50 13.55 -17.14
C ALA A 240 -17.96 14.42 -15.95
N THR A 241 -18.90 13.91 -15.16
CA THR A 241 -19.36 14.57 -13.94
C THR A 241 -18.21 14.68 -12.93
N VAL A 242 -17.91 15.90 -12.49
CA VAL A 242 -16.97 16.16 -11.39
C VAL A 242 -17.55 15.57 -10.10
N PHE A 243 -16.71 14.92 -9.30
CA PHE A 243 -17.13 14.44 -7.99
C PHE A 243 -17.25 15.63 -7.02
N GLU A 244 -18.47 15.97 -6.63
CA GLU A 244 -18.77 17.09 -5.72
C GLU A 244 -19.09 16.64 -4.28
N GLY A 245 -18.78 15.38 -3.96
CA GLY A 245 -19.06 14.74 -2.67
C GLY A 245 -20.01 13.55 -2.79
N VAL A 246 -20.28 12.91 -1.65
CA VAL A 246 -21.01 11.63 -1.57
C VAL A 246 -22.48 11.75 -1.98
N LYS A 247 -23.12 12.88 -1.67
CA LYS A 247 -24.56 13.09 -1.94
C LYS A 247 -24.84 13.13 -3.45
N GLY A 248 -25.64 12.19 -3.94
CA GLY A 248 -25.99 12.02 -5.35
C GLY A 248 -24.93 11.28 -6.18
N ALA A 249 -23.76 10.97 -5.60
CA ALA A 249 -22.74 10.16 -6.26
C ALA A 249 -23.19 8.70 -6.37
N ARG A 250 -22.79 8.04 -7.45
CA ARG A 250 -23.08 6.63 -7.70
C ARG A 250 -21.90 5.77 -7.27
N PHE A 251 -22.15 4.69 -6.52
CA PHE A 251 -21.16 3.68 -6.16
C PHE A 251 -21.66 2.30 -6.54
N ALA A 252 -20.74 1.44 -7.00
CA ALA A 252 -21.04 0.05 -7.27
C ALA A 252 -20.46 -0.85 -6.18
N ILE A 253 -21.24 -1.76 -5.60
CA ILE A 253 -20.71 -2.89 -4.84
C ILE A 253 -20.40 -4.01 -5.82
N CYS A 254 -19.12 -4.37 -5.95
CA CYS A 254 -18.66 -5.52 -6.73
C CYS A 254 -18.08 -6.56 -5.77
N LYS A 255 -18.79 -7.68 -5.59
CA LYS A 255 -18.40 -8.75 -4.66
C LYS A 255 -17.15 -9.51 -5.13
N THR A 256 -16.89 -9.53 -6.44
CA THR A 256 -15.77 -10.21 -7.13
C THR A 256 -15.73 -11.73 -6.89
N VAL A 257 -14.81 -12.40 -7.57
CA VAL A 257 -14.46 -13.82 -7.41
C VAL A 257 -14.02 -14.21 -6.00
N VAL A 258 -13.71 -13.23 -5.15
CA VAL A 258 -13.23 -13.41 -3.78
C VAL A 258 -14.39 -13.63 -2.80
N TRP A 259 -15.62 -13.22 -3.16
CA TRP A 259 -16.78 -13.27 -2.27
C TRP A 259 -17.07 -14.64 -1.64
N PRO A 260 -16.93 -15.78 -2.34
CA PRO A 260 -17.14 -17.10 -1.73
C PRO A 260 -16.20 -17.41 -0.55
N PHE A 261 -15.06 -16.71 -0.45
CA PHE A 261 -14.07 -16.86 0.62
C PHE A 261 -14.17 -15.76 1.69
N SER A 262 -15.07 -14.78 1.50
CA SER A 262 -15.25 -13.68 2.44
C SER A 262 -15.75 -14.18 3.80
N GLY A 263 -15.05 -13.79 4.87
CA GLY A 263 -15.50 -14.04 6.23
C GLY A 263 -16.63 -13.08 6.65
N PRO A 264 -17.35 -13.37 7.75
CA PRO A 264 -18.49 -12.56 8.20
C PRO A 264 -18.12 -11.09 8.41
N GLY A 265 -16.94 -10.79 8.98
CA GLY A 265 -16.49 -9.41 9.17
C GLY A 265 -16.34 -8.61 7.87
N THR A 266 -15.88 -9.26 6.78
CA THR A 266 -15.78 -8.62 5.46
C THR A 266 -17.17 -8.36 4.86
N GLN A 267 -18.08 -9.32 5.01
CA GLN A 267 -19.46 -9.20 4.50
C GLN A 267 -20.21 -8.09 5.24
N GLU A 268 -20.07 -8.02 6.56
CA GLU A 268 -20.64 -6.97 7.41
C GLU A 268 -20.04 -5.60 7.09
N ALA A 269 -18.73 -5.51 6.92
CA ALA A 269 -18.06 -4.25 6.54
C ALA A 269 -18.58 -3.72 5.20
N LEU A 270 -18.69 -4.58 4.18
CA LEU A 270 -19.18 -4.17 2.86
C LEU A 270 -20.66 -3.76 2.89
N SER A 271 -21.49 -4.52 3.63
CA SER A 271 -22.91 -4.18 3.82
C SER A 271 -23.08 -2.86 4.57
N LYS A 272 -22.26 -2.63 5.61
CA LYS A 272 -22.29 -1.39 6.39
C LYS A 272 -21.77 -0.20 5.57
N ALA A 273 -20.72 -0.39 4.78
CA ALA A 273 -20.21 0.64 3.87
C ALA A 273 -21.29 1.12 2.90
N ALA A 274 -22.02 0.20 2.27
CA ALA A 274 -23.15 0.54 1.40
C ALA A 274 -24.23 1.35 2.16
N ALA A 275 -24.67 0.86 3.32
CA ALA A 275 -25.70 1.52 4.11
C ALA A 275 -25.30 2.93 4.59
N LEU A 276 -24.02 3.13 4.97
CA LEU A 276 -23.52 4.44 5.37
C LEU A 276 -23.50 5.43 4.21
N LEU A 277 -23.08 4.99 3.02
CA LEU A 277 -23.09 5.85 1.82
C LEU A 277 -24.52 6.23 1.41
N GLU A 278 -25.45 5.28 1.42
CA GLU A 278 -26.87 5.54 1.17
C GLU A 278 -27.47 6.53 2.18
N ALA A 279 -27.13 6.38 3.47
CA ALA A 279 -27.56 7.31 4.53
C ALA A 279 -27.04 8.74 4.31
N HIS A 280 -25.88 8.88 3.65
CA HIS A 280 -25.30 10.16 3.24
C HIS A 280 -25.75 10.64 1.85
N GLY A 281 -26.75 9.97 1.28
CA GLY A 281 -27.42 10.38 0.04
C GLY A 281 -26.75 9.91 -1.23
N ALA A 282 -25.81 8.95 -1.16
CA ALA A 282 -25.29 8.27 -2.35
C ALA A 282 -26.33 7.32 -2.95
N ILE A 283 -26.12 6.97 -4.22
CA ILE A 283 -26.83 5.89 -4.91
C ILE A 283 -25.88 4.70 -4.95
N VAL A 284 -26.21 3.62 -4.24
CA VAL A 284 -25.39 2.41 -4.20
C VAL A 284 -26.12 1.29 -4.93
N GLU A 285 -25.46 0.66 -5.89
CA GLU A 285 -25.99 -0.50 -6.61
C GLU A 285 -25.03 -1.67 -6.58
N GLU A 286 -25.56 -2.89 -6.58
CA GLU A 286 -24.73 -4.10 -6.70
C GLU A 286 -24.52 -4.42 -8.18
N VAL A 287 -23.26 -4.64 -8.57
CA VAL A 287 -22.85 -4.90 -9.95
C VAL A 287 -22.07 -6.20 -10.03
N ASP A 288 -22.51 -7.07 -10.93
CA ASP A 288 -21.76 -8.26 -11.33
C ASP A 288 -20.88 -7.93 -12.54
N LEU A 289 -19.64 -8.42 -12.52
CA LEU A 289 -18.79 -8.39 -13.70
C LEU A 289 -19.33 -9.38 -14.75
N PRO A 290 -19.27 -9.04 -16.05
CA PRO A 290 -19.62 -9.98 -17.12
C PRO A 290 -18.82 -11.30 -17.01
N SER A 291 -19.39 -12.41 -17.49
CA SER A 291 -18.74 -13.74 -17.43
C SER A 291 -17.38 -13.81 -18.16
N GLU A 292 -17.07 -12.82 -19.00
CA GLU A 292 -15.76 -12.67 -19.62
C GLU A 292 -14.63 -12.47 -18.58
N PHE A 293 -14.97 -11.99 -17.38
CA PHE A 293 -14.04 -11.79 -16.26
C PHE A 293 -13.81 -13.07 -15.44
N ASP A 294 -14.55 -14.15 -15.68
CA ASP A 294 -14.49 -15.38 -14.87
C ASP A 294 -13.12 -16.06 -14.91
N ASN A 295 -12.38 -15.92 -16.02
CA ASN A 295 -11.03 -16.48 -16.19
C ASN A 295 -9.93 -15.65 -15.52
N LEU A 296 -10.23 -14.44 -15.03
CA LEU A 296 -9.23 -13.52 -14.50
C LEU A 296 -8.35 -14.14 -13.39
N PRO A 297 -8.88 -14.92 -12.41
CA PRO A 297 -8.04 -15.55 -11.40
C PRO A 297 -7.02 -16.54 -11.98
N GLU A 298 -7.45 -17.34 -12.95
CA GLU A 298 -6.57 -18.31 -13.59
C GLU A 298 -5.54 -17.61 -14.47
N TRP A 299 -5.92 -16.58 -15.22
CA TRP A 299 -4.98 -15.78 -15.99
C TRP A 299 -3.96 -15.06 -15.12
N HIS A 300 -4.38 -14.50 -13.99
CA HIS A 300 -3.48 -13.93 -13.00
C HIS A 300 -2.48 -14.99 -12.51
N ARG A 301 -2.96 -16.18 -12.12
CA ARG A 301 -2.11 -17.31 -11.68
C ARG A 301 -1.10 -17.73 -12.74
N VAL A 302 -1.54 -17.89 -13.99
CA VAL A 302 -0.68 -18.30 -15.11
C VAL A 302 0.44 -17.28 -15.34
N VAL A 303 0.11 -15.99 -15.47
CA VAL A 303 1.10 -14.93 -15.70
C VAL A 303 2.06 -14.82 -14.52
N LEU A 304 1.53 -14.79 -13.29
CA LEU A 304 2.33 -14.68 -12.08
C LEU A 304 3.36 -15.83 -11.98
N HIS A 305 2.94 -17.07 -12.20
CA HIS A 305 3.82 -18.24 -12.12
C HIS A 305 4.85 -18.26 -13.25
N CYS A 306 4.46 -17.92 -14.48
CA CYS A 306 5.35 -17.92 -15.64
C CYS A 306 6.41 -16.80 -15.55
N GLU A 307 6.01 -15.59 -15.14
CA GLU A 307 6.95 -14.50 -14.89
C GLU A 307 7.82 -14.77 -13.66
N GLY A 308 7.24 -15.30 -12.58
CA GLY A 308 7.97 -15.73 -11.39
C GLY A 308 9.06 -16.75 -11.70
N GLY A 309 8.78 -17.75 -12.54
CA GLY A 309 9.78 -18.72 -12.96
C GLY A 309 10.96 -18.10 -13.72
N THR A 310 10.73 -16.99 -14.42
CA THR A 310 11.81 -16.21 -15.07
C THR A 310 12.53 -15.32 -14.06
N ALA A 311 11.79 -14.63 -13.19
CA ALA A 311 12.31 -13.67 -12.21
C ALA A 311 13.15 -14.32 -11.11
N PHE A 312 12.84 -15.56 -10.73
CA PHE A 312 13.53 -16.31 -9.67
C PHE A 312 14.49 -17.38 -10.17
N LEU A 313 14.65 -17.52 -11.48
CA LEU A 313 15.66 -18.43 -12.05
C LEU A 313 17.07 -18.14 -11.52
N PRO A 314 17.54 -16.88 -11.38
CA PRO A 314 18.86 -16.61 -10.83
C PRO A 314 19.04 -17.14 -9.39
N GLU A 315 18.11 -16.82 -8.50
CA GLU A 315 18.16 -17.26 -7.09
C GLU A 315 18.05 -18.79 -6.98
N TYR A 316 17.20 -19.41 -7.80
CA TYR A 316 17.11 -20.87 -7.89
C TYR A 316 18.44 -21.51 -8.29
N ARG A 317 19.17 -20.93 -9.25
CA ARG A 317 20.47 -21.45 -9.71
C ARG A 317 21.58 -21.26 -8.69
N VAL A 318 21.54 -20.16 -7.93
CA VAL A 318 22.57 -19.82 -6.94
C VAL A 318 22.36 -20.57 -5.63
N GLY A 319 21.11 -20.73 -5.18
CA GLY A 319 20.83 -21.36 -3.90
C GLY A 319 19.36 -21.74 -3.74
N ARG A 320 18.94 -22.77 -4.50
CA ARG A 320 17.60 -23.38 -4.44
C ARG A 320 17.10 -23.62 -3.00
N ASP A 321 17.96 -24.11 -2.11
CA ASP A 321 17.58 -24.47 -0.74
C ASP A 321 17.35 -23.25 0.17
N HIS A 322 17.62 -22.04 -0.31
CA HIS A 322 17.44 -20.78 0.41
C HIS A 322 16.20 -19.98 -0.05
N ILE A 323 15.48 -20.47 -1.05
CA ILE A 323 14.24 -19.86 -1.52
C ILE A 323 13.06 -20.77 -1.19
N ASN A 324 11.89 -20.16 -0.96
CA ASN A 324 10.68 -20.90 -0.62
C ASN A 324 10.26 -21.85 -1.76
N GLN A 325 9.69 -23.00 -1.39
CA GLN A 325 9.24 -24.03 -2.34
C GLN A 325 8.29 -23.48 -3.41
N VAL A 326 7.43 -22.50 -3.10
CA VAL A 326 6.54 -21.91 -4.12
C VAL A 326 7.30 -21.27 -5.29
N LEU A 327 8.49 -20.70 -5.03
CA LEU A 327 9.31 -20.07 -6.06
C LEU A 327 10.11 -21.11 -6.85
N VAL A 328 10.54 -22.18 -6.17
CA VAL A 328 11.09 -23.37 -6.82
C VAL A 328 10.06 -23.94 -7.80
N ASP A 329 8.82 -24.08 -7.35
CA ASP A 329 7.69 -24.60 -8.13
C ASP A 329 7.40 -23.76 -9.39
N HIS A 330 7.57 -22.43 -9.30
CA HIS A 330 7.49 -21.54 -10.46
C HIS A 330 8.60 -21.79 -11.47
N VAL A 331 9.86 -21.88 -11.00
CA VAL A 331 11.03 -22.08 -11.87
C VAL A 331 11.01 -23.46 -12.52
N GLU A 332 10.59 -24.50 -11.79
CA GLU A 332 10.45 -25.86 -12.29
C GLU A 332 9.18 -26.06 -13.13
N ASN A 333 8.29 -25.06 -13.19
CA ASN A 333 7.00 -25.09 -13.88
C ASN A 333 6.18 -26.35 -13.53
N ILE A 334 6.03 -26.65 -12.24
CA ILE A 334 5.35 -27.87 -11.78
C ILE A 334 3.87 -27.94 -12.22
N ASN A 335 3.27 -26.78 -12.51
CA ASN A 335 1.89 -26.66 -12.99
C ASN A 335 1.76 -27.00 -14.48
N GLY A 336 2.87 -27.14 -15.20
CA GLY A 336 2.88 -27.50 -16.62
C GLY A 336 2.36 -26.41 -17.56
N PHE A 337 2.38 -25.13 -17.13
CA PHE A 337 1.88 -24.03 -17.94
C PHE A 337 2.66 -23.92 -19.26
N THR A 338 1.91 -23.86 -20.34
CA THR A 338 2.44 -23.72 -21.69
C THR A 338 2.61 -22.25 -22.07
N ARG A 339 3.45 -21.98 -23.07
CA ARG A 339 3.57 -20.63 -23.64
C ARG A 339 2.26 -20.15 -24.26
N LYS A 340 1.41 -21.07 -24.73
CA LYS A 340 0.09 -20.74 -25.28
C LYS A 340 -0.83 -20.21 -24.19
N GLU A 341 -0.97 -20.91 -23.07
CA GLU A 341 -1.78 -20.46 -21.93
C GLU A 341 -1.28 -19.12 -21.37
N HIS A 342 0.05 -18.93 -21.34
CA HIS A 342 0.64 -17.66 -20.92
C HIS A 342 0.23 -16.49 -21.83
N LEU A 343 0.28 -16.68 -23.15
CA LEU A 343 -0.16 -15.66 -24.12
C LEU A 343 -1.66 -15.41 -24.02
N GLU A 344 -2.47 -16.46 -23.89
CA GLU A 344 -3.92 -16.34 -23.70
C GLU A 344 -4.27 -15.54 -22.44
N ALA A 345 -3.56 -15.78 -21.33
CA ALA A 345 -3.74 -15.04 -20.09
C ALA A 345 -3.36 -13.55 -20.24
N PHE A 346 -2.23 -13.27 -20.88
CA PHE A 346 -1.78 -11.91 -21.16
C PHE A 346 -2.79 -11.11 -21.99
N ASP A 347 -3.16 -11.67 -23.15
CA ASP A 347 -4.04 -11.01 -24.11
C ASP A 347 -5.47 -10.90 -23.54
N GLY A 348 -5.94 -11.95 -22.84
CA GLY A 348 -7.24 -11.96 -22.17
C GLY A 348 -7.36 -10.86 -21.13
N MET A 349 -6.41 -10.75 -20.21
CA MET A 349 -6.40 -9.65 -19.23
C MET A 349 -6.30 -8.29 -19.90
N ALA A 350 -5.44 -8.14 -20.91
CA ALA A 350 -5.31 -6.88 -21.64
C ALA A 350 -6.63 -6.45 -22.30
N ALA A 351 -7.40 -7.39 -22.85
CA ALA A 351 -8.71 -7.14 -23.44
C ALA A 351 -9.79 -6.76 -22.41
N LEU A 352 -9.68 -7.22 -21.16
CA LEU A 352 -10.62 -6.88 -20.08
C LEU A 352 -10.39 -5.50 -19.46
N ARG A 353 -9.17 -4.95 -19.54
CA ARG A 353 -8.83 -3.63 -18.96
C ARG A 353 -9.77 -2.50 -19.42
N PRO A 354 -9.95 -2.22 -20.73
CA PRO A 354 -10.85 -1.15 -21.16
C PRO A 354 -12.32 -1.43 -20.80
N LYS A 355 -12.75 -2.69 -20.75
CA LYS A 355 -14.10 -3.06 -20.33
C LYS A 355 -14.34 -2.73 -18.85
N PHE A 356 -13.35 -3.00 -18.00
CA PHE A 356 -13.43 -2.63 -16.60
C PHE A 356 -13.40 -1.11 -16.41
N ASP A 357 -12.58 -0.40 -17.18
CA ASP A 357 -12.58 1.08 -17.15
C ASP A 357 -13.97 1.64 -17.51
N GLU A 358 -14.65 1.08 -18.51
CA GLU A 358 -16.02 1.45 -18.89
C GLU A 358 -17.06 1.15 -17.78
N ILE A 359 -16.94 -0.02 -17.13
CA ILE A 359 -17.81 -0.37 -15.99
C ILE A 359 -17.56 0.59 -14.83
N ALA A 360 -16.30 0.74 -14.40
CA ALA A 360 -15.92 1.54 -13.25
C ALA A 360 -16.15 3.04 -13.46
N GLY A 361 -16.02 3.52 -14.70
CA GLY A 361 -16.21 4.93 -15.07
C GLY A 361 -17.64 5.44 -14.93
N GLN A 362 -18.62 4.55 -14.75
CA GLN A 362 -20.02 4.92 -14.48
C GLN A 362 -20.27 5.35 -13.02
N TYR A 363 -19.27 5.19 -12.15
CA TYR A 363 -19.36 5.36 -10.72
C TYR A 363 -18.31 6.34 -10.22
N ALA A 364 -18.58 6.97 -9.07
CA ALA A 364 -17.55 7.67 -8.30
C ALA A 364 -16.44 6.70 -7.90
N ALA A 365 -16.81 5.50 -7.44
CA ALA A 365 -15.90 4.36 -7.27
C ALA A 365 -16.67 3.04 -7.26
N VAL A 366 -15.98 1.97 -7.63
CA VAL A 366 -16.41 0.58 -7.36
C VAL A 366 -15.86 0.18 -5.99
N ILE A 367 -16.72 -0.33 -5.13
CA ILE A 367 -16.40 -0.82 -3.79
C ILE A 367 -16.32 -2.34 -3.84
N THR A 368 -15.21 -2.89 -3.36
CA THR A 368 -14.93 -4.32 -3.32
C THR A 368 -14.30 -4.71 -1.99
N PRO A 369 -14.37 -5.98 -1.55
CA PRO A 369 -13.60 -6.44 -0.41
C PRO A 369 -12.10 -6.14 -0.54
N SER A 370 -11.47 -5.62 0.52
CA SER A 370 -10.00 -5.45 0.60
C SER A 370 -9.25 -6.75 0.89
N VAL A 371 -9.96 -7.76 1.41
CA VAL A 371 -9.46 -9.08 1.84
C VAL A 371 -10.58 -10.09 1.55
N PRO A 372 -10.35 -11.37 1.13
CA PRO A 372 -9.16 -12.25 1.27
C PRO A 372 -8.84 -13.14 0.02
N ASP A 373 -7.99 -12.81 -0.96
CA ASP A 373 -6.69 -12.16 -0.90
C ASP A 373 -6.20 -11.70 -2.29
N GLU A 374 -6.89 -10.78 -2.98
CA GLU A 374 -6.31 -10.04 -4.12
C GLU A 374 -7.22 -8.88 -4.56
N ALA A 375 -6.65 -7.71 -4.85
CA ALA A 375 -7.37 -6.63 -5.54
C ALA A 375 -7.42 -6.95 -7.05
N PRO A 376 -8.36 -6.37 -7.83
CA PRO A 376 -8.46 -6.68 -9.27
C PRO A 376 -7.14 -6.50 -10.02
N ALA A 377 -6.67 -7.55 -10.70
CA ALA A 377 -5.43 -7.55 -11.50
C ALA A 377 -5.58 -6.83 -12.86
N LEU A 378 -6.26 -5.69 -12.86
CA LEU A 378 -6.65 -4.94 -14.07
C LEU A 378 -5.89 -3.61 -14.21
N HIS A 379 -4.80 -3.47 -13.47
CA HIS A 379 -3.87 -2.33 -13.51
C HIS A 379 -4.48 -0.99 -13.03
N THR A 380 -5.71 -1.01 -12.53
CA THR A 380 -6.45 0.15 -11.99
C THR A 380 -5.89 0.63 -10.66
N PRO A 381 -6.11 1.90 -10.28
CA PRO A 381 -5.79 2.37 -8.95
C PRO A 381 -6.77 1.74 -7.93
N VAL A 382 -6.24 1.36 -6.77
CA VAL A 382 -7.02 0.80 -5.67
C VAL A 382 -6.62 1.48 -4.37
N LEU A 383 -7.61 1.92 -3.61
CA LEU A 383 -7.45 2.56 -2.31
C LEU A 383 -8.16 1.73 -1.24
N ASN A 384 -7.42 1.25 -0.25
CA ASN A 384 -8.04 0.75 0.98
C ASN A 384 -8.49 1.92 1.85
N VAL A 385 -9.74 1.90 2.29
CA VAL A 385 -10.31 2.84 3.25
C VAL A 385 -10.64 2.09 4.54
N PRO A 386 -10.05 2.47 5.70
CA PRO A 386 -10.36 1.87 6.99
C PRO A 386 -11.71 2.38 7.53
N GLY A 387 -12.13 1.86 8.69
CA GLY A 387 -13.31 2.36 9.39
C GLY A 387 -14.21 1.25 9.95
N PHE A 388 -14.01 -0.01 9.55
CA PHE A 388 -14.84 -1.12 10.01
C PHE A 388 -14.06 -2.07 10.92
N LYS A 389 -14.79 -2.72 11.82
CA LYS A 389 -14.27 -3.78 12.66
C LYS A 389 -14.80 -5.13 12.19
N GLY A 390 -13.91 -6.09 12.12
CA GLY A 390 -14.22 -7.49 11.83
C GLY A 390 -14.44 -8.30 13.08
N THR A 391 -14.30 -9.62 12.91
CA THR A 391 -14.33 -10.54 14.04
C THR A 391 -13.16 -10.26 14.99
N HIS A 392 -13.41 -10.47 16.30
CA HIS A 392 -12.42 -10.22 17.37
C HIS A 392 -11.96 -8.77 17.49
N ASP A 393 -12.80 -7.80 17.08
CA ASP A 393 -12.50 -6.37 17.13
C ASP A 393 -11.17 -6.03 16.42
N MET A 394 -10.87 -6.71 15.30
CA MET A 394 -9.74 -6.37 14.43
C MET A 394 -10.18 -5.44 13.30
N PRO A 395 -9.32 -4.56 12.78
CA PRO A 395 -9.71 -3.70 11.67
C PRO A 395 -9.99 -4.49 10.40
N ILE A 396 -10.96 -3.98 9.64
CA ILE A 396 -11.25 -4.38 8.27
C ILE A 396 -11.47 -3.10 7.45
N GLY A 397 -10.80 -3.01 6.31
CA GLY A 397 -11.04 -1.96 5.32
C GLY A 397 -11.91 -2.46 4.17
N VAL A 398 -12.40 -1.50 3.38
CA VAL A 398 -13.04 -1.75 2.09
C VAL A 398 -12.23 -1.05 1.00
N SER A 399 -12.21 -1.63 -0.20
CA SER A 399 -11.43 -1.10 -1.31
C SER A 399 -12.31 -0.25 -2.20
N LEU A 400 -11.83 0.95 -2.53
CA LEU A 400 -12.35 1.76 -3.61
C LEU A 400 -11.47 1.57 -4.86
N VAL A 401 -12.10 1.40 -6.01
CA VAL A 401 -11.46 1.20 -7.30
C VAL A 401 -12.04 2.20 -8.30
N ALA A 402 -11.16 2.85 -9.06
CA ALA A 402 -11.53 3.71 -10.18
C ALA A 402 -10.92 3.16 -11.49
N PRO A 403 -11.29 3.70 -12.67
CA PRO A 403 -10.60 3.40 -13.92
C PRO A 403 -9.10 3.71 -13.85
N ARG A 404 -8.32 3.12 -14.77
CA ARG A 404 -6.89 3.47 -14.92
C ARG A 404 -6.72 4.97 -15.16
N TYR A 405 -5.69 5.54 -14.56
CA TYR A 405 -5.36 6.98 -14.60
C TYR A 405 -6.46 7.89 -14.03
N ARG A 406 -7.18 7.42 -13.01
CA ARG A 406 -8.12 8.18 -12.17
C ARG A 406 -7.70 8.14 -10.69
N ASP A 407 -6.39 8.08 -10.45
CA ASP A 407 -5.77 7.96 -9.14
C ASP A 407 -6.09 9.15 -8.22
N ARG A 408 -6.07 10.39 -8.74
CA ARG A 408 -6.39 11.60 -7.99
C ARG A 408 -7.86 11.70 -7.67
N HIS A 409 -8.72 11.44 -8.65
CA HIS A 409 -10.15 11.28 -8.44
C HIS A 409 -10.43 10.22 -7.36
N LEU A 410 -9.73 9.08 -7.38
CA LEU A 410 -9.91 8.05 -6.36
C LEU A 410 -9.50 8.52 -4.97
N LEU A 411 -8.45 9.35 -4.85
CA LEU A 411 -8.09 9.99 -3.58
C LEU A 411 -9.18 10.98 -3.13
N GLU A 412 -9.71 11.82 -4.02
CA GLU A 412 -10.81 12.75 -3.68
C GLU A 412 -12.06 12.03 -3.18
N VAL A 413 -12.47 10.97 -3.89
CA VAL A 413 -13.57 10.09 -3.46
C VAL A 413 -13.23 9.42 -2.14
N GLY A 414 -12.02 8.89 -2.01
CA GLY A 414 -11.52 8.23 -0.82
C GLY A 414 -11.52 9.12 0.41
N LYS A 415 -11.25 10.42 0.26
CA LYS A 415 -11.31 11.39 1.36
C LYS A 415 -12.74 11.53 1.89
N ALA A 416 -13.69 11.81 1.00
CA ALA A 416 -15.09 12.00 1.39
C ALA A 416 -15.72 10.71 1.95
N VAL A 417 -15.37 9.55 1.39
CA VAL A 417 -15.82 8.25 1.88
C VAL A 417 -15.16 7.89 3.22
N GLY A 418 -13.86 8.16 3.35
CA GLY A 418 -13.08 7.92 4.56
C GLY A 418 -13.61 8.68 5.78
N GLU A 419 -13.96 9.96 5.61
CA GLU A 419 -14.58 10.78 6.67
C GLU A 419 -15.84 10.12 7.26
N ILE A 420 -16.68 9.51 6.42
CA ILE A 420 -17.90 8.81 6.86
C ILE A 420 -17.53 7.49 7.54
N PHE A 421 -16.64 6.70 6.93
CA PHE A 421 -16.32 5.35 7.41
C PHE A 421 -15.55 5.38 8.73
N GLU A 422 -14.62 6.31 8.91
CA GLU A 422 -13.90 6.47 10.17
C GLU A 422 -14.83 6.96 11.29
N ALA A 423 -15.79 7.85 10.98
CA ALA A 423 -16.72 8.37 11.97
C ALA A 423 -17.79 7.36 12.42
N GLU A 424 -18.30 6.54 11.48
CA GLU A 424 -19.53 5.75 11.70
C GLU A 424 -19.35 4.24 11.48
N GLY A 425 -18.22 3.83 10.90
CA GLY A 425 -17.92 2.44 10.61
C GLY A 425 -17.66 1.59 11.86
N GLY A 426 -17.30 2.22 12.98
CA GLY A 426 -17.22 1.61 14.31
C GLY A 426 -15.89 0.91 14.61
N TRP A 427 -14.84 1.21 13.85
CA TRP A 427 -13.45 0.92 14.19
C TRP A 427 -12.76 2.16 14.74
N GLU A 428 -12.10 2.00 15.88
CA GLU A 428 -11.22 3.01 16.46
C GLU A 428 -9.93 2.34 16.93
N SER A 429 -8.79 2.82 16.43
CA SER A 429 -7.50 2.33 16.89
C SER A 429 -7.28 2.66 18.37
N GLN A 430 -6.78 1.68 19.13
CA GLN A 430 -6.51 1.81 20.57
C GLN A 430 -5.03 2.19 20.88
N LEU A 431 -4.25 2.61 19.87
CA LEU A 431 -2.77 2.74 19.92
C LEU A 431 -2.18 4.10 20.31
#